data_AF-A0A1B7VG98-F1
#
_entry.id   AF-A0A1B7VG98-F1
#
_cell.length_a   1.000
_cell.length_b   1.000
_cell.length_c   1.000
_cell.angle_alpha   90.00
_cell.angle_beta   90.00
_cell.angle_gamma   90.00
#
_symmetry.space_group_name_H-M   'P 1'
#
loop_
_entity.id
_entity.type
_entity.pdbx_description
1 polymer ?
#
loop_
_entity_poly.entity_id
_entity_poly.type
_entity_poly.pdbx_seq_one_letter_code
_entity_poly.pdbx_strand_id
1 'polypeptide(L)'
;LTDKSPEVDNNTSKPKNLTDKSPEVDNNTSKPKNLTDNDDHRNKQLTPERKAELEQKLENRTLTKQESKELDRDRRISEKQNQNNTKSSTPQKTNQDSNERTHHRDQPEIEPGIVAKEKTGDGHEIKVLKDGRVVRCSDCGEIRNKYEDQLKEKPELKKRLDEIEKIPDANEKAKQAQGLEQELQAAAKKRTVEPDSTEEDNSSPSKKPKDWNGSKEAESRGYLEAEPGYVWVLDQNGNLRYDRLSKVDSDGKPVPQLAYDPKTNEFVKVNTNVIPASYKSADSEKMKIPEDKKPDYEKLLDARDDATSRRDKLSKELGSTDNKELKARREDLEKLKKENPDKFTKEKQAELDKINERSRTLSEINEQSRKLGEKASESYVKSKYPEAELVYGGPNANSQSGDFDQVWRVPAKNPGESDTWIVIEAKGGSGSLGTRKVNEGTEKAQQGSKRYFEEIVNIMSKNQSSKAAKTAGRELGDADQHNIKYLEVRAPIKTDSSGNAQLQDIQIKEFDISN
;
A
#
# COMPACT_ATOMS: atom_id res chain seq x y z
N LEU A 1 25.64 59.77 27.02
CA LEU A 1 26.58 60.24 28.07
C LEU A 1 26.40 59.31 29.27
N THR A 2 27.29 58.40 29.66
CA THR A 2 28.58 57.88 29.16
C THR A 2 28.66 56.46 29.75
N ASP A 3 28.73 55.38 28.96
CA ASP A 3 29.97 54.78 28.45
C ASP A 3 31.00 54.39 29.55
N LYS A 4 31.23 53.06 29.72
CA LYS A 4 32.52 52.40 30.00
C LYS A 4 32.43 50.89 30.24
N SER A 5 33.28 50.13 29.55
CA SER A 5 33.65 48.73 29.85
C SER A 5 34.58 48.62 31.09
N PRO A 6 35.00 47.40 31.49
CA PRO A 6 36.32 46.94 30.99
C PRO A 6 36.45 45.44 30.69
N GLU A 7 37.51 45.11 29.96
CA GLU A 7 38.07 43.75 29.76
C GLU A 7 38.94 43.30 30.96
N VAL A 8 39.45 42.05 30.95
CA VAL A 8 40.91 41.71 31.01
C VAL A 8 41.20 40.26 31.47
N ASP A 9 41.88 39.54 30.56
CA ASP A 9 42.91 38.48 30.68
C ASP A 9 42.76 37.04 31.22
N ASN A 10 43.54 36.20 30.52
CA ASN A 10 43.85 34.79 30.71
C ASN A 10 44.95 34.55 31.75
N ASN A 11 45.06 33.33 32.30
CA ASN A 11 46.39 32.70 32.40
C ASN A 11 46.37 31.16 32.48
N THR A 12 47.48 30.53 32.06
CA THR A 12 47.67 29.07 31.94
C THR A 12 48.86 28.63 32.79
N SER A 13 48.79 27.49 33.51
CA SER A 13 49.98 26.79 34.04
C SER A 13 49.76 25.32 34.45
N LYS A 14 50.52 24.42 33.82
CA LYS A 14 51.07 23.15 34.37
C LYS A 14 52.40 23.49 35.10
N PRO A 15 53.25 22.58 35.67
CA PRO A 15 53.32 21.10 35.57
C PRO A 15 53.70 20.31 36.87
N LYS A 16 53.80 18.97 36.83
CA LYS A 16 55.04 18.15 37.04
C LYS A 16 54.78 16.65 37.36
N ASN A 17 55.74 15.80 36.96
CA ASN A 17 55.86 14.35 37.27
C ASN A 17 56.67 14.10 38.57
N LEU A 18 56.64 12.87 39.13
CA LEU A 18 57.83 12.06 39.50
C LEU A 18 57.52 10.66 40.14
N THR A 19 57.97 9.59 39.46
CA THR A 19 58.64 8.32 39.92
C THR A 19 58.22 7.45 41.13
N ASP A 20 58.00 6.15 40.83
CA ASP A 20 58.52 4.89 41.42
C ASP A 20 58.66 4.60 42.93
N LYS A 21 58.16 3.42 43.35
CA LYS A 21 58.97 2.25 43.84
C LYS A 21 58.13 1.00 44.21
N SER A 22 58.70 -0.20 43.99
CA SER A 22 58.21 -1.53 44.45
C SER A 22 58.60 -1.84 45.92
N PRO A 23 58.22 -3.00 46.52
CA PRO A 23 59.01 -4.25 46.36
C PRO A 23 58.21 -5.58 46.39
N GLU A 24 58.95 -6.70 46.40
CA GLU A 24 58.57 -8.12 46.17
C GLU A 24 57.99 -8.88 47.39
N VAL A 25 57.38 -10.06 47.15
CA VAL A 25 57.37 -11.24 48.05
C VAL A 25 57.29 -12.55 47.23
N ASP A 26 58.05 -13.58 47.63
CA ASP A 26 58.08 -14.95 47.06
C ASP A 26 56.99 -15.90 47.67
N ASN A 27 57.00 -17.26 47.64
CA ASN A 27 57.92 -18.29 47.13
C ASN A 27 57.21 -19.67 46.97
N ASN A 28 57.68 -20.53 46.04
CA ASN A 28 57.77 -22.01 46.13
C ASN A 28 56.49 -22.88 46.40
N THR A 29 56.37 -24.20 46.16
CA THR A 29 57.11 -25.24 45.41
C THR A 29 56.12 -26.37 45.04
N SER A 30 56.37 -27.18 43.99
CA SER A 30 56.42 -28.67 44.04
C SER A 30 56.02 -29.39 42.74
N LYS A 31 56.70 -30.51 42.46
CA LYS A 31 56.56 -31.41 41.30
C LYS A 31 56.26 -32.82 41.82
N PRO A 32 55.69 -33.73 41.01
CA PRO A 32 56.55 -34.81 40.49
C PRO A 32 56.28 -35.20 39.02
N LYS A 33 57.14 -36.10 38.50
CA LYS A 33 57.12 -36.70 37.16
C LYS A 33 56.15 -37.91 37.13
N ASN A 34 55.68 -38.48 36.01
CA ASN A 34 56.45 -39.11 34.92
C ASN A 34 55.50 -39.59 33.78
N LEU A 35 55.99 -39.62 32.52
CA LEU A 35 55.68 -40.56 31.40
C LEU A 35 54.19 -40.68 30.92
N THR A 36 53.82 -40.77 29.63
CA THR A 36 54.55 -41.05 28.37
C THR A 36 53.78 -40.51 27.14
N ASP A 37 54.51 -40.30 26.04
CA ASP A 37 54.13 -40.37 24.61
C ASP A 37 53.11 -39.39 23.95
N ASN A 38 53.63 -38.72 22.90
CA ASN A 38 53.01 -38.30 21.63
C ASN A 38 51.61 -37.66 21.61
N ASP A 39 51.56 -36.33 21.39
CA ASP A 39 51.21 -35.84 20.04
C ASP A 39 51.58 -34.35 19.85
N ASP A 40 52.27 -34.05 18.74
CA ASP A 40 52.90 -32.74 18.50
C ASP A 40 52.00 -31.84 17.62
N HIS A 41 51.02 -31.18 18.25
CA HIS A 41 50.09 -30.26 17.57
C HIS A 41 50.04 -28.85 18.17
N ARG A 42 51.12 -28.10 17.89
CA ARG A 42 51.03 -26.78 17.25
C ARG A 42 50.07 -25.76 17.89
N ASN A 43 50.45 -25.24 19.06
CA ASN A 43 49.81 -24.08 19.69
C ASN A 43 50.03 -22.79 18.87
N LYS A 44 49.27 -22.61 17.78
CA LYS A 44 49.21 -21.35 17.03
C LYS A 44 48.43 -20.33 17.84
N GLN A 45 49.10 -19.26 18.27
CA GLN A 45 48.43 -18.04 18.72
C GLN A 45 47.41 -17.60 17.66
N LEU A 46 46.15 -17.47 18.06
CA LEU A 46 45.08 -16.94 17.21
C LEU A 46 45.40 -15.48 16.90
N THR A 47 45.35 -15.11 15.61
CA THR A 47 45.47 -13.70 15.22
C THR A 47 44.28 -12.90 15.78
N PRO A 48 44.46 -11.59 16.07
CA PRO A 48 43.37 -10.75 16.57
C PRO A 48 42.10 -10.82 15.71
N GLU A 49 42.27 -10.88 14.39
CA GLU A 49 41.19 -11.03 13.39
C GLU A 49 40.38 -12.32 13.62
N ARG A 50 41.06 -13.44 13.86
CA ARG A 50 40.41 -14.74 14.07
C ARG A 50 39.77 -14.87 15.45
N LYS A 51 40.22 -14.05 16.42
CA LYS A 51 39.53 -13.87 17.70
C LYS A 51 38.24 -13.06 17.52
N ALA A 52 38.29 -11.95 16.78
CA ALA A 52 37.11 -11.13 16.47
C ALA A 52 36.05 -11.93 15.68
N GLU A 53 36.45 -12.75 14.71
CA GLU A 53 35.54 -13.63 13.96
C GLU A 53 34.83 -14.65 14.87
N LEU A 54 35.53 -15.15 15.91
CA LEU A 54 34.96 -16.07 16.89
C LEU A 54 34.00 -15.38 17.87
N GLU A 55 34.32 -14.16 18.32
CA GLU A 55 33.43 -13.34 19.16
C GLU A 55 32.14 -13.00 18.40
N GLN A 56 32.24 -12.54 17.14
CA GLN A 56 31.07 -12.26 16.29
C GLN A 56 30.20 -13.52 16.03
N LYS A 57 30.82 -14.70 15.87
CA LYS A 57 30.10 -15.97 15.75
C LYS A 57 29.41 -16.41 17.05
N LEU A 58 29.96 -16.08 18.22
CA LEU A 58 29.31 -16.33 19.51
C LEU A 58 28.09 -15.42 19.70
N GLU A 59 28.20 -14.14 19.32
CA GLU A 59 27.14 -13.15 19.46
C GLU A 59 25.94 -13.50 18.57
N ASN A 60 26.18 -13.80 17.29
CA ASN A 60 25.15 -14.29 16.36
C ASN A 60 24.44 -15.59 16.84
N ARG A 61 25.17 -16.48 17.53
CA ARG A 61 24.64 -17.72 18.11
C ARG A 61 23.88 -17.50 19.43
N THR A 62 24.02 -16.32 20.02
CA THR A 62 23.30 -15.91 21.24
C THR A 62 21.98 -15.24 20.87
N LEU A 63 21.99 -14.37 19.85
CA LEU A 63 20.78 -13.73 19.29
C LEU A 63 19.76 -14.76 18.79
N THR A 64 20.18 -15.71 17.97
CA THR A 64 19.31 -16.80 17.45
C THR A 64 18.71 -17.70 18.56
N LYS A 65 19.33 -17.76 19.74
CA LYS A 65 18.78 -18.47 20.92
C LYS A 65 17.81 -17.63 21.76
N GLN A 66 17.78 -16.32 21.58
CA GLN A 66 16.79 -15.43 22.19
C GLN A 66 15.53 -15.39 21.32
N GLU A 67 15.67 -15.18 20.01
CA GLU A 67 14.57 -15.22 19.03
C GLU A 67 13.78 -16.54 19.11
N SER A 68 14.46 -17.68 19.21
CA SER A 68 13.80 -18.99 19.31
C SER A 68 13.01 -19.19 20.62
N LYS A 69 13.34 -18.45 21.70
CA LYS A 69 12.60 -18.49 22.97
C LYS A 69 11.41 -17.54 22.99
N GLU A 70 11.46 -16.46 22.20
CA GLU A 70 10.38 -15.48 22.09
C GLU A 70 9.23 -16.05 21.24
N LEU A 71 9.54 -16.69 20.10
CA LEU A 71 8.57 -17.41 19.28
C LEU A 71 7.81 -18.51 20.05
N ASP A 72 8.51 -19.26 20.92
CA ASP A 72 7.91 -20.30 21.76
C ASP A 72 7.03 -19.72 22.89
N ARG A 73 7.27 -18.46 23.30
CA ARG A 73 6.45 -17.74 24.27
C ARG A 73 5.15 -17.26 23.65
N ASP A 74 5.23 -16.67 22.46
CA ASP A 74 4.06 -16.14 21.74
C ASP A 74 3.09 -17.24 21.31
N ARG A 75 3.63 -18.39 20.88
CA ARG A 75 2.83 -19.59 20.61
C ARG A 75 2.02 -20.04 21.83
N ARG A 76 2.62 -20.05 23.02
CA ARG A 76 1.91 -20.42 24.28
C ARG A 76 0.88 -19.39 24.72
N ILE A 77 0.98 -18.14 24.25
CA ILE A 77 -0.02 -17.10 24.52
C ILE A 77 -1.24 -17.29 23.60
N SER A 78 -1.03 -17.57 22.32
CA SER A 78 -2.14 -17.81 21.38
C SER A 78 -2.94 -19.08 21.71
N GLU A 79 -2.26 -20.16 22.10
CA GLU A 79 -2.89 -21.42 22.52
C GLU A 79 -3.80 -21.24 23.76
N LYS A 80 -3.50 -20.29 24.65
CA LYS A 80 -4.34 -19.97 25.82
C LYS A 80 -5.55 -19.10 25.50
N GLN A 81 -5.46 -18.22 24.50
CA GLN A 81 -6.58 -17.36 24.10
C GLN A 81 -7.69 -18.17 23.42
N ASN A 82 -7.34 -19.19 22.62
CA ASN A 82 -8.32 -20.02 21.92
C ASN A 82 -9.16 -20.94 22.84
N GLN A 83 -8.74 -21.20 24.08
CA GLN A 83 -9.50 -22.05 25.01
C GLN A 83 -10.68 -21.34 25.70
N ASN A 84 -10.75 -20.00 25.64
CA ASN A 84 -11.75 -19.21 26.38
C ASN A 84 -13.00 -18.84 25.57
N ASN A 85 -12.99 -18.97 24.23
CA ASN A 85 -14.11 -18.51 23.38
C ASN A 85 -15.21 -19.57 23.14
N THR A 86 -15.09 -20.78 23.68
CA THR A 86 -15.98 -21.91 23.36
C THR A 86 -17.08 -22.12 24.42
N LYS A 87 -17.86 -21.08 24.75
CA LYS A 87 -19.08 -21.20 25.58
C LYS A 87 -20.01 -19.99 25.45
N SER A 88 -21.01 -20.08 24.56
CA SER A 88 -22.38 -19.55 24.68
C SER A 88 -22.96 -19.12 23.32
N SER A 89 -24.03 -19.78 22.88
CA SER A 89 -25.21 -19.14 22.26
C SER A 89 -26.26 -20.19 21.89
N THR A 90 -27.52 -19.92 22.26
CA THR A 90 -28.69 -20.73 21.94
C THR A 90 -29.51 -19.99 20.86
N PRO A 91 -30.03 -20.66 19.81
CA PRO A 91 -30.64 -19.94 18.68
C PRO A 91 -32.15 -19.68 18.86
N GLN A 92 -32.59 -18.45 18.51
CA GLN A 92 -33.99 -18.14 18.23
C GLN A 92 -34.30 -18.34 16.73
N LYS A 93 -35.53 -18.77 16.42
CA LYS A 93 -36.04 -18.92 15.05
C LYS A 93 -36.75 -17.65 14.56
N THR A 94 -36.57 -17.31 13.28
CA THR A 94 -37.59 -16.67 12.44
C THR A 94 -37.56 -17.32 11.05
N ASN A 95 -38.72 -17.42 10.39
CA ASN A 95 -38.88 -18.02 9.05
C ASN A 95 -38.88 -16.93 7.98
N GLN A 96 -38.19 -17.15 6.85
CA GLN A 96 -38.78 -17.12 5.49
C GLN A 96 -37.72 -17.48 4.43
N ASP A 97 -38.12 -18.29 3.44
CA ASP A 97 -37.36 -18.69 2.23
C ASP A 97 -35.87 -19.07 2.42
N SER A 98 -35.58 -19.85 3.47
CA SER A 98 -34.30 -20.53 3.59
C SER A 98 -34.19 -21.64 2.55
N ASN A 99 -33.53 -21.35 1.43
CA ASN A 99 -32.85 -22.37 0.65
C ASN A 99 -31.93 -23.15 1.61
N GLU A 100 -32.31 -24.38 1.98
CA GLU A 100 -31.60 -25.17 2.99
C GLU A 100 -30.21 -25.58 2.48
N ARG A 101 -29.23 -24.73 2.74
CA ARG A 101 -27.81 -24.87 2.42
C ARG A 101 -27.14 -25.74 3.47
N THR A 102 -26.42 -26.78 3.06
CA THR A 102 -25.73 -27.67 4.02
C THR A 102 -24.54 -26.96 4.67
N HIS A 103 -24.39 -27.11 5.98
CA HIS A 103 -23.24 -26.57 6.74
C HIS A 103 -22.14 -27.64 6.89
N HIS A 104 -20.88 -27.19 6.99
CA HIS A 104 -19.70 -28.06 7.05
C HIS A 104 -18.89 -27.83 8.33
N ARG A 105 -19.56 -27.61 9.47
CA ARG A 105 -18.90 -27.21 10.74
C ARG A 105 -17.90 -28.24 11.27
N ASP A 106 -18.16 -29.52 10.98
CA ASP A 106 -17.37 -30.66 11.46
C ASP A 106 -16.22 -31.04 10.51
N GLN A 107 -16.10 -30.40 9.35
CA GLN A 107 -15.01 -30.63 8.41
C GLN A 107 -13.77 -29.80 8.79
N PRO A 108 -12.55 -30.33 8.59
CA PRO A 108 -11.32 -29.61 8.91
C PRO A 108 -11.18 -28.35 8.05
N GLU A 109 -10.75 -27.25 8.66
CA GLU A 109 -10.43 -26.03 7.91
C GLU A 109 -9.10 -26.19 7.17
N ILE A 110 -9.09 -25.83 5.88
CA ILE A 110 -7.87 -25.74 5.07
C ILE A 110 -7.27 -24.32 5.12
N GLU A 111 -8.11 -23.32 5.36
CA GLU A 111 -7.80 -21.92 5.61
C GLU A 111 -8.87 -21.38 6.60
N PRO A 112 -8.62 -20.32 7.39
CA PRO A 112 -9.59 -19.83 8.37
C PRO A 112 -11.01 -19.63 7.81
N GLY A 113 -11.97 -20.41 8.32
CA GLY A 113 -13.37 -20.43 7.91
C GLY A 113 -13.72 -21.17 6.60
N ILE A 114 -12.73 -21.76 5.92
CA ILE A 114 -12.86 -22.43 4.61
C ILE A 114 -12.57 -23.93 4.77
N VAL A 115 -13.49 -24.77 4.28
CA VAL A 115 -13.42 -26.24 4.43
C VAL A 115 -12.98 -26.96 3.15
N ALA A 116 -13.21 -26.36 1.98
CA ALA A 116 -12.75 -26.88 0.68
C ALA A 116 -12.52 -25.74 -0.30
N LYS A 117 -11.69 -25.99 -1.32
CA LYS A 117 -11.48 -25.05 -2.43
C LYS A 117 -11.10 -25.75 -3.71
N GLU A 118 -11.49 -25.16 -4.84
CA GLU A 118 -11.16 -25.64 -6.18
C GLU A 118 -10.68 -24.50 -7.09
N LYS A 119 -9.76 -24.81 -8.01
CA LYS A 119 -9.17 -23.81 -8.92
C LYS A 119 -9.94 -23.71 -10.23
N THR A 120 -10.36 -22.51 -10.57
CA THR A 120 -11.04 -22.17 -11.83
C THR A 120 -10.04 -22.08 -12.99
N GLY A 121 -10.54 -22.21 -14.23
CA GLY A 121 -9.71 -22.13 -15.43
C GLY A 121 -9.10 -20.74 -15.69
N ASP A 122 -9.66 -19.68 -15.11
CA ASP A 122 -9.16 -18.30 -15.13
C ASP A 122 -8.28 -17.94 -13.92
N GLY A 123 -7.82 -18.94 -13.15
CA GLY A 123 -6.79 -18.79 -12.10
C GLY A 123 -7.31 -18.37 -10.72
N HIS A 124 -8.63 -18.22 -10.56
CA HIS A 124 -9.27 -17.94 -9.28
C HIS A 124 -9.54 -19.22 -8.48
N GLU A 125 -9.88 -19.07 -7.20
CA GLU A 125 -10.34 -20.16 -6.34
C GLU A 125 -11.82 -19.99 -6.02
N ILE A 126 -12.60 -21.05 -6.23
CA ILE A 126 -13.90 -21.27 -5.60
C ILE A 126 -13.65 -21.84 -4.21
N LYS A 127 -14.25 -21.24 -3.18
CA LYS A 127 -14.08 -21.66 -1.78
C LYS A 127 -15.42 -21.98 -1.15
N VAL A 128 -15.48 -23.07 -0.39
CA VAL A 128 -16.64 -23.48 0.40
C VAL A 128 -16.39 -23.11 1.87
N LEU A 129 -17.31 -22.32 2.42
CA LEU A 129 -17.24 -21.84 3.81
C LEU A 129 -17.91 -22.83 4.78
N LYS A 130 -17.59 -22.74 6.08
CA LYS A 130 -18.18 -23.58 7.13
C LYS A 130 -19.71 -23.51 7.24
N ASP A 131 -20.32 -22.39 6.86
CA ASP A 131 -21.76 -22.18 6.79
C ASP A 131 -22.37 -22.65 5.44
N GLY A 132 -21.55 -23.20 4.54
CA GLY A 132 -21.99 -23.89 3.33
C GLY A 132 -21.99 -23.06 2.05
N ARG A 133 -21.72 -21.75 2.12
CA ARG A 133 -21.74 -20.90 0.92
C ARG A 133 -20.52 -21.13 0.06
N VAL A 134 -20.67 -20.73 -1.19
CA VAL A 134 -19.63 -20.80 -2.20
C VAL A 134 -19.26 -19.40 -2.69
N VAL A 135 -17.98 -19.04 -2.50
CA VAL A 135 -17.44 -17.70 -2.80
C VAL A 135 -16.28 -17.78 -3.79
N ARG A 136 -16.09 -16.76 -4.63
CA ARG A 136 -14.93 -16.64 -5.55
C ARG A 136 -13.90 -15.64 -5.02
N CYS A 137 -12.62 -16.03 -5.06
CA CYS A 137 -11.55 -15.32 -4.34
C CYS A 137 -11.22 -13.88 -4.79
N SER A 138 -11.52 -13.46 -6.02
CA SER A 138 -11.14 -12.10 -6.49
C SER A 138 -11.97 -10.98 -5.90
N ASP A 139 -13.26 -11.25 -5.71
CA ASP A 139 -14.26 -10.21 -5.48
C ASP A 139 -14.97 -10.40 -4.13
N CYS A 140 -14.56 -11.41 -3.36
CA CYS A 140 -15.13 -11.87 -2.08
C CYS A 140 -16.66 -12.15 -2.08
N GLY A 141 -17.30 -12.11 -3.25
CA GLY A 141 -18.74 -12.33 -3.40
C GLY A 141 -19.13 -13.81 -3.47
N GLU A 142 -20.33 -14.12 -2.97
CA GLU A 142 -21.01 -15.38 -3.25
C GLU A 142 -21.32 -15.47 -4.75
N ILE A 143 -21.21 -16.68 -5.34
CA ILE A 143 -21.51 -16.91 -6.77
C ILE A 143 -22.89 -16.36 -7.15
N ARG A 144 -23.87 -16.51 -6.24
CA ARG A 144 -25.24 -16.01 -6.37
C ARG A 144 -25.33 -14.49 -6.61
N ASN A 145 -24.47 -13.71 -5.96
CA ASN A 145 -24.46 -12.24 -6.07
C ASN A 145 -23.64 -11.80 -7.28
N LYS A 146 -22.53 -12.49 -7.58
CA LYS A 146 -21.67 -12.16 -8.72
C LYS A 146 -22.35 -12.39 -10.07
N TYR A 147 -23.21 -13.41 -10.16
CA TYR A 147 -23.88 -13.80 -11.40
C TYR A 147 -25.40 -13.64 -11.31
N GLU A 148 -25.89 -12.69 -10.51
CA GLU A 148 -27.32 -12.54 -10.21
C GLU A 148 -28.16 -12.42 -11.48
N ASP A 149 -27.71 -11.64 -12.47
CA ASP A 149 -28.45 -11.41 -13.71
C ASP A 149 -28.43 -12.62 -14.63
N GLN A 150 -27.30 -13.34 -14.74
CA GLN A 150 -27.27 -14.61 -15.48
C GLN A 150 -28.15 -15.67 -14.83
N LEU A 151 -28.29 -15.66 -13.49
CA LEU A 151 -29.15 -16.57 -12.75
C LEU A 151 -30.65 -16.16 -12.80
N LYS A 152 -30.96 -14.88 -13.06
CA LYS A 152 -32.33 -14.42 -13.40
C LYS A 152 -32.70 -14.85 -14.83
N GLU A 153 -31.78 -14.65 -15.78
CA GLU A 153 -31.98 -14.96 -17.20
C GLU A 153 -32.01 -16.47 -17.48
N LYS A 154 -31.36 -17.28 -16.62
CA LYS A 154 -31.25 -18.74 -16.77
C LYS A 154 -31.70 -19.48 -15.49
N PRO A 155 -33.01 -19.69 -15.32
CA PRO A 155 -33.57 -20.39 -14.16
C PRO A 155 -32.99 -21.80 -13.96
N GLU A 156 -32.51 -22.46 -15.01
CA GLU A 156 -31.84 -23.77 -14.96
C GLU A 156 -30.48 -23.70 -14.26
N LEU A 157 -29.70 -22.63 -14.49
CA LEU A 157 -28.42 -22.42 -13.79
C LEU A 157 -28.64 -22.01 -12.33
N LYS A 158 -29.71 -21.25 -12.05
CA LYS A 158 -30.15 -20.96 -10.68
C LYS A 158 -30.55 -22.22 -9.92
N LYS A 159 -31.38 -23.08 -10.52
CA LYS A 159 -31.77 -24.37 -9.93
C LYS A 159 -30.54 -25.23 -9.63
N ARG A 160 -29.57 -25.30 -10.56
CA ARG A 160 -28.32 -26.04 -10.35
C ARG A 160 -27.44 -25.45 -9.25
N LEU A 161 -27.41 -24.13 -9.07
CA LEU A 161 -26.76 -23.51 -7.90
C LEU A 161 -27.44 -23.93 -6.59
N ASP A 162 -28.78 -23.93 -6.56
CA ASP A 162 -29.56 -24.34 -5.39
C ASP A 162 -29.38 -25.84 -5.06
N GLU A 163 -29.12 -26.68 -6.07
CA GLU A 163 -28.75 -28.10 -5.90
C GLU A 163 -27.31 -28.26 -5.40
N ILE A 164 -26.35 -27.50 -5.91
CA ILE A 164 -24.94 -27.52 -5.47
C ILE A 164 -24.81 -27.07 -4.01
N GLU A 165 -25.53 -26.02 -3.59
CA GLU A 165 -25.53 -25.55 -2.21
C GLU A 165 -26.03 -26.60 -1.19
N LYS A 166 -26.77 -27.63 -1.66
CA LYS A 166 -27.27 -28.77 -0.87
C LYS A 166 -26.32 -29.96 -0.80
N ILE A 167 -25.19 -29.95 -1.52
CA ILE A 167 -24.23 -31.08 -1.50
C ILE A 167 -23.58 -31.20 -0.09
N PRO A 168 -23.61 -32.36 0.60
CA PRO A 168 -23.03 -32.49 1.94
C PRO A 168 -21.50 -32.53 2.00
N ASP A 169 -20.84 -33.05 0.95
CA ASP A 169 -19.38 -33.06 0.84
C ASP A 169 -18.87 -31.70 0.31
N ALA A 170 -17.89 -31.08 0.98
CA ALA A 170 -17.43 -29.76 0.59
C ALA A 170 -16.51 -29.77 -0.65
N ASN A 171 -15.77 -30.85 -0.90
CA ASN A 171 -14.88 -30.95 -2.06
C ASN A 171 -15.71 -31.14 -3.34
N GLU A 172 -16.69 -32.04 -3.31
CA GLU A 172 -17.64 -32.21 -4.41
C GLU A 172 -18.49 -30.94 -4.61
N LYS A 173 -18.90 -30.25 -3.54
CA LYS A 173 -19.54 -28.92 -3.64
C LYS A 173 -18.64 -27.90 -4.35
N ALA A 174 -17.37 -27.80 -3.95
CA ALA A 174 -16.41 -26.86 -4.56
C ALA A 174 -16.22 -27.14 -6.06
N LYS A 175 -16.08 -28.43 -6.41
CA LYS A 175 -15.89 -28.91 -7.79
C LYS A 175 -17.12 -28.69 -8.68
N GLN A 176 -18.32 -29.01 -8.21
CA GLN A 176 -19.53 -28.74 -9.00
C GLN A 176 -19.80 -27.24 -9.14
N ALA A 177 -19.53 -26.44 -8.10
CA ALA A 177 -19.62 -24.99 -8.20
C ALA A 177 -18.61 -24.39 -9.18
N GLN A 178 -17.37 -24.90 -9.22
CA GLN A 178 -16.36 -24.51 -10.22
C GLN A 178 -16.83 -24.82 -11.66
N GLY A 179 -17.50 -25.95 -11.88
CA GLY A 179 -18.14 -26.27 -13.17
C GLY A 179 -19.29 -25.32 -13.54
N LEU A 180 -20.22 -25.09 -12.61
CA LEU A 180 -21.31 -24.12 -12.80
C LEU A 180 -20.78 -22.70 -13.10
N GLU A 181 -19.69 -22.29 -12.44
CA GLU A 181 -19.12 -20.97 -12.64
C GLU A 181 -18.58 -20.78 -14.08
N GLN A 182 -17.97 -21.81 -14.66
CA GLN A 182 -17.51 -21.79 -16.05
C GLN A 182 -18.68 -21.62 -17.03
N GLU A 183 -19.83 -22.25 -16.75
CA GLU A 183 -21.05 -22.11 -17.56
C GLU A 183 -21.66 -20.71 -17.45
N LEU A 184 -21.67 -20.10 -16.24
CA LEU A 184 -22.09 -18.71 -16.02
C LEU A 184 -21.16 -17.72 -16.74
N GLN A 185 -19.84 -17.93 -16.68
CA GLN A 185 -18.87 -17.14 -17.45
C GLN A 185 -19.06 -17.29 -18.96
N ALA A 186 -19.34 -18.50 -19.47
CA ALA A 186 -19.59 -18.74 -20.88
C ALA A 186 -20.90 -18.09 -21.35
N ALA A 187 -21.95 -18.11 -20.51
CA ALA A 187 -23.19 -17.38 -20.76
C ALA A 187 -22.96 -15.86 -20.82
N ALA A 188 -22.19 -15.30 -19.89
CA ALA A 188 -21.82 -13.88 -19.90
C ALA A 188 -21.01 -13.49 -21.16
N LYS A 189 -20.06 -14.33 -21.59
CA LYS A 189 -19.25 -14.07 -22.80
C LYS A 189 -20.08 -14.07 -24.09
N LYS A 190 -21.08 -14.93 -24.23
CA LYS A 190 -21.96 -14.93 -25.42
C LYS A 190 -22.71 -13.61 -25.59
N ARG A 191 -23.09 -12.95 -24.50
CA ARG A 191 -23.78 -11.65 -24.51
C ARG A 191 -22.91 -10.48 -25.00
N THR A 192 -21.58 -10.63 -24.99
CA THR A 192 -20.63 -9.60 -25.45
C THR A 192 -20.15 -9.76 -26.90
N VAL A 193 -20.71 -10.69 -27.69
CA VAL A 193 -20.20 -11.03 -29.04
C VAL A 193 -21.29 -10.94 -30.13
N GLU A 194 -22.38 -10.20 -29.90
CA GLU A 194 -23.23 -9.67 -30.96
C GLU A 194 -22.99 -8.15 -31.09
N PRO A 195 -22.00 -7.72 -31.88
CA PRO A 195 -21.91 -6.33 -32.32
C PRO A 195 -22.90 -6.10 -33.47
N ASP A 196 -23.82 -5.15 -33.29
CA ASP A 196 -24.52 -4.51 -34.40
C ASP A 196 -23.46 -3.77 -35.25
N SER A 197 -23.33 -4.15 -36.53
CA SER A 197 -22.16 -3.83 -37.33
C SER A 197 -22.43 -2.69 -38.32
N THR A 198 -22.14 -1.47 -37.92
CA THR A 198 -21.87 -0.35 -38.83
C THR A 198 -20.39 0.03 -38.75
N GLU A 199 -19.72 0.02 -39.90
CA GLU A 199 -18.31 0.36 -40.05
C GLU A 199 -18.08 1.87 -39.86
N GLU A 200 -17.07 2.28 -39.08
CA GLU A 200 -16.50 3.63 -39.21
C GLU A 200 -14.96 3.64 -39.25
N ASP A 201 -14.51 4.57 -40.08
CA ASP A 201 -13.22 4.78 -40.71
C ASP A 201 -12.10 5.21 -39.74
N ASN A 202 -10.87 4.75 -40.00
CA ASN A 202 -9.68 5.13 -39.22
C ASN A 202 -9.07 6.43 -39.75
N SER A 203 -9.63 7.57 -39.33
CA SER A 203 -9.02 8.89 -39.58
C SER A 203 -8.17 9.38 -38.38
N SER A 204 -7.03 10.02 -38.69
CA SER A 204 -6.11 10.58 -37.68
C SER A 204 -6.81 11.60 -36.76
N PRO A 205 -6.42 11.70 -35.47
CA PRO A 205 -7.08 12.56 -34.50
C PRO A 205 -6.98 14.05 -34.89
N SER A 206 -8.06 14.58 -35.43
CA SER A 206 -8.25 16.00 -35.69
C SER A 206 -8.10 16.80 -34.39
N LYS A 207 -7.42 17.96 -34.46
CA LYS A 207 -7.26 18.83 -33.29
C LYS A 207 -8.64 19.28 -32.80
N LYS A 208 -9.03 18.81 -31.61
CA LYS A 208 -10.30 19.15 -30.98
C LYS A 208 -10.42 20.68 -30.79
N PRO A 209 -11.60 21.29 -31.01
CA PRO A 209 -11.84 22.72 -30.81
C PRO A 209 -11.45 23.24 -29.41
N LYS A 210 -11.20 24.54 -29.29
CA LYS A 210 -10.80 25.18 -28.02
C LYS A 210 -11.91 25.16 -26.96
N ASP A 211 -13.16 25.10 -27.38
CA ASP A 211 -14.38 25.02 -26.59
C ASP A 211 -14.86 23.56 -26.39
N TRP A 212 -13.98 22.59 -26.64
CA TRP A 212 -14.24 21.18 -26.40
C TRP A 212 -14.19 20.85 -24.90
N ASN A 213 -15.24 20.21 -24.39
CA ASN A 213 -15.41 19.90 -22.97
C ASN A 213 -15.88 18.45 -22.80
N GLY A 214 -16.02 17.98 -21.56
CA GLY A 214 -16.42 16.61 -21.30
C GLY A 214 -17.81 16.25 -21.86
N SER A 215 -18.78 17.17 -21.86
CA SER A 215 -20.10 16.91 -22.46
C SER A 215 -20.01 16.65 -23.97
N LYS A 216 -19.26 17.47 -24.72
CA LYS A 216 -19.02 17.26 -26.16
C LYS A 216 -18.22 15.98 -26.43
N GLU A 217 -17.26 15.66 -25.57
CA GLU A 217 -16.53 14.40 -25.68
C GLU A 217 -17.46 13.19 -25.44
N ALA A 218 -18.36 13.26 -24.46
CA ALA A 218 -19.33 12.21 -24.16
C ALA A 218 -20.30 12.00 -25.34
N GLU A 219 -20.89 13.08 -25.84
CA GLU A 219 -21.72 13.08 -27.05
C GLU A 219 -20.97 12.47 -28.25
N SER A 220 -19.72 12.88 -28.50
CA SER A 220 -18.90 12.34 -29.59
C SER A 220 -18.53 10.85 -29.45
N ARG A 221 -18.69 10.27 -28.25
CA ARG A 221 -18.51 8.84 -27.98
C ARG A 221 -19.83 8.08 -27.87
N GLY A 222 -20.96 8.72 -28.21
CA GLY A 222 -22.30 8.13 -28.13
C GLY A 222 -22.80 7.93 -26.70
N TYR A 223 -22.25 8.63 -25.71
CA TYR A 223 -22.70 8.53 -24.32
C TYR A 223 -23.92 9.44 -24.09
N LEU A 224 -24.79 9.03 -23.16
CA LEU A 224 -25.96 9.83 -22.76
C LEU A 224 -25.56 11.21 -22.19
N GLU A 225 -26.42 12.20 -22.38
CA GLU A 225 -26.34 13.48 -21.68
C GLU A 225 -26.34 13.27 -20.16
N ALA A 226 -25.64 14.14 -19.44
CA ALA A 226 -25.56 14.03 -17.99
C ALA A 226 -26.90 14.36 -17.32
N GLU A 227 -27.31 13.51 -16.37
CA GLU A 227 -28.50 13.73 -15.57
C GLU A 227 -28.41 15.04 -14.76
N PRO A 228 -29.54 15.70 -14.43
CA PRO A 228 -29.55 16.88 -13.60
C PRO A 228 -28.78 16.69 -12.29
N GLY A 229 -27.78 17.56 -12.07
CA GLY A 229 -26.87 17.46 -10.92
C GLY A 229 -25.54 16.75 -11.20
N TYR A 230 -25.29 16.32 -12.45
CA TYR A 230 -24.02 15.73 -12.90
C TYR A 230 -23.46 16.45 -14.12
N VAL A 231 -22.20 16.16 -14.42
CA VAL A 231 -21.49 16.68 -15.59
C VAL A 231 -20.42 15.69 -16.06
N TRP A 232 -20.27 15.62 -17.37
CA TRP A 232 -19.13 14.94 -17.99
C TRP A 232 -17.88 15.81 -17.91
N VAL A 233 -16.84 15.31 -17.27
CA VAL A 233 -15.54 15.98 -17.09
C VAL A 233 -14.48 15.24 -17.90
N LEU A 234 -13.74 15.98 -18.72
CA LEU A 234 -12.53 15.49 -19.36
C LEU A 234 -11.35 15.63 -18.37
N ASP A 235 -10.67 14.54 -18.05
CA ASP A 235 -9.43 14.58 -17.27
C ASP A 235 -8.24 15.07 -18.12
N GLN A 236 -7.13 15.39 -17.46
CA GLN A 236 -5.89 15.84 -18.10
C GLN A 236 -5.25 14.83 -19.08
N ASN A 237 -5.73 13.58 -19.12
CA ASN A 237 -5.26 12.51 -19.99
C ASN A 237 -6.22 12.23 -21.16
N GLY A 238 -7.36 12.94 -21.26
CA GLY A 238 -8.37 12.70 -22.28
C GLY A 238 -9.43 11.64 -21.93
N ASN A 239 -9.49 11.19 -20.67
CA ASN A 239 -10.53 10.28 -20.20
C ASN A 239 -11.78 11.04 -19.78
N LEU A 240 -12.94 10.46 -20.08
CA LEU A 240 -14.21 10.93 -19.52
C LEU A 240 -14.41 10.42 -18.10
N ARG A 241 -14.91 11.32 -17.25
CA ARG A 241 -15.43 11.04 -15.93
C ARG A 241 -16.83 11.58 -15.79
N TYR A 242 -17.67 10.86 -15.05
CA TYR A 242 -19.00 11.30 -14.68
C TYR A 242 -18.97 11.81 -13.24
N ASP A 243 -18.92 13.13 -13.07
CA ASP A 243 -18.80 13.77 -11.76
C ASP A 243 -20.10 14.48 -11.39
N ARG A 244 -20.46 14.49 -10.10
CA ARG A 244 -21.59 15.28 -9.59
C ARG A 244 -21.23 16.76 -9.48
N LEU A 245 -22.14 17.64 -9.90
CA LEU A 245 -22.02 19.10 -9.78
C LEU A 245 -22.08 19.57 -8.31
N SER A 246 -22.80 18.83 -7.46
CA SER A 246 -22.92 19.09 -6.03
C SER A 246 -22.91 17.79 -5.24
N LYS A 247 -22.48 17.84 -3.97
CA LYS A 247 -22.62 16.71 -3.04
C LYS A 247 -24.07 16.53 -2.56
N VAL A 248 -24.90 17.56 -2.68
CA VAL A 248 -26.31 17.58 -2.26
C VAL A 248 -27.23 18.18 -3.34
N ASP A 249 -28.47 17.74 -3.38
CA ASP A 249 -29.50 18.26 -4.29
C ASP A 249 -30.09 19.59 -3.79
N SER A 250 -31.10 20.12 -4.49
CA SER A 250 -31.81 21.35 -4.09
C SER A 250 -32.51 21.26 -2.73
N ASP A 251 -32.80 20.04 -2.26
CA ASP A 251 -33.44 19.77 -0.97
C ASP A 251 -32.39 19.52 0.14
N GLY A 252 -31.10 19.60 -0.18
CA GLY A 252 -30.00 19.31 0.75
C GLY A 252 -29.71 17.82 0.97
N LYS A 253 -30.32 16.91 0.19
CA LYS A 253 -30.11 15.46 0.34
C LYS A 253 -28.86 15.02 -0.44
N PRO A 254 -28.10 14.01 0.03
CA PRO A 254 -26.89 13.56 -0.66
C PRO A 254 -27.14 13.04 -2.09
N VAL A 255 -26.44 13.62 -3.07
CA VAL A 255 -26.43 13.14 -4.46
C VAL A 255 -25.47 11.96 -4.55
N PRO A 256 -25.92 10.76 -4.93
CA PRO A 256 -25.08 9.56 -4.99
C PRO A 256 -23.97 9.73 -6.04
N GLN A 257 -22.85 9.03 -5.88
CA GLN A 257 -21.89 8.93 -6.97
C GLN A 257 -22.41 7.94 -8.00
N LEU A 258 -22.54 8.37 -9.25
CA LEU A 258 -22.87 7.51 -10.37
C LEU A 258 -21.62 7.28 -11.23
N ALA A 259 -21.60 6.17 -11.95
CA ALA A 259 -20.72 5.94 -13.08
C ALA A 259 -21.58 5.48 -14.25
N TYR A 260 -21.17 5.86 -15.44
CA TYR A 260 -21.75 5.35 -16.66
C TYR A 260 -21.15 3.98 -16.97
N ASP A 261 -21.99 2.96 -17.16
CA ASP A 261 -21.55 1.71 -17.79
C ASP A 261 -21.85 1.78 -19.29
N PRO A 262 -20.83 1.94 -20.16
CA PRO A 262 -21.04 2.03 -21.61
C PRO A 262 -21.53 0.72 -22.25
N LYS A 263 -21.65 -0.39 -21.50
CA LYS A 263 -22.22 -1.65 -21.99
C LYS A 263 -23.73 -1.77 -21.77
N THR A 264 -24.24 -1.21 -20.68
CA THR A 264 -25.69 -1.18 -20.40
C THR A 264 -26.32 0.13 -20.84
N ASN A 265 -25.51 1.16 -21.09
CA ASN A 265 -25.93 2.52 -21.41
C ASN A 265 -26.70 3.19 -20.24
N GLU A 266 -26.38 2.79 -19.00
CA GLU A 266 -27.04 3.24 -17.77
C GLU A 266 -26.07 3.91 -16.79
N PHE A 267 -26.60 4.83 -15.99
CA PHE A 267 -25.90 5.40 -14.84
C PHE A 267 -26.07 4.50 -13.61
N VAL A 268 -25.12 3.58 -13.41
CA VAL A 268 -25.09 2.73 -12.22
C VAL A 268 -24.65 3.54 -11.00
N LYS A 269 -25.39 3.40 -9.90
CA LYS A 269 -24.96 3.88 -8.58
C LYS A 269 -23.66 3.19 -8.22
N VAL A 270 -22.54 3.91 -8.29
CA VAL A 270 -21.31 3.42 -7.69
C VAL A 270 -21.52 3.51 -6.21
N ASN A 271 -21.69 2.35 -5.58
CA ASN A 271 -21.55 2.26 -4.14
C ASN A 271 -20.07 2.36 -3.78
N THR A 272 -19.45 3.50 -4.13
CA THR A 272 -18.22 3.94 -3.52
C THR A 272 -18.55 4.21 -2.06
N ASN A 273 -18.45 3.17 -1.24
CA ASN A 273 -18.27 3.29 0.21
C ASN A 273 -16.94 3.99 0.53
N VAL A 274 -16.40 4.82 -0.36
CA VAL A 274 -15.15 5.59 -0.23
C VAL A 274 -15.57 7.00 0.18
N ILE A 275 -15.33 7.34 1.43
CA ILE A 275 -15.42 8.72 1.92
C ILE A 275 -14.32 9.52 1.20
N PRO A 276 -14.68 10.47 0.31
CA PRO A 276 -13.70 11.20 -0.49
C PRO A 276 -13.00 12.26 0.34
N ALA A 277 -11.84 12.71 -0.13
CA ALA A 277 -11.18 13.89 0.43
C ALA A 277 -12.06 15.16 0.27
N SER A 278 -11.83 16.12 1.15
CA SER A 278 -12.33 17.50 1.06
C SER A 278 -11.15 18.46 1.21
N TYR A 279 -11.23 19.63 0.59
CA TYR A 279 -10.20 20.68 0.68
C TYR A 279 -10.83 21.96 1.19
N LYS A 280 -10.10 22.75 1.99
CA LYS A 280 -10.54 24.06 2.47
C LYS A 280 -10.62 25.12 1.36
N SER A 281 -9.97 24.85 0.22
CA SER A 281 -9.88 25.73 -0.95
C SER A 281 -9.84 24.90 -2.24
N ALA A 282 -10.42 25.43 -3.32
CA ALA A 282 -10.23 24.87 -4.66
C ALA A 282 -8.81 25.16 -5.20
N ASP A 283 -8.29 26.36 -4.91
CA ASP A 283 -6.98 26.83 -5.34
C ASP A 283 -5.84 26.16 -4.57
N SER A 284 -4.76 25.83 -5.28
CA SER A 284 -3.50 25.41 -4.68
C SER A 284 -2.55 26.58 -4.46
N GLU A 285 -1.93 26.64 -3.28
CA GLU A 285 -0.70 27.41 -3.10
C GLU A 285 0.39 26.78 -3.99
N LYS A 286 1.25 27.63 -4.57
CA LYS A 286 2.36 27.21 -5.43
C LYS A 286 3.67 27.71 -4.86
N MET A 287 4.65 26.83 -4.76
CA MET A 287 6.01 27.15 -4.32
C MET A 287 7.02 26.72 -5.37
N LYS A 288 7.93 27.64 -5.75
CA LYS A 288 9.08 27.28 -6.59
C LYS A 288 10.03 26.38 -5.80
N ILE A 289 10.68 25.44 -6.48
CA ILE A 289 11.78 24.68 -5.89
C ILE A 289 12.92 25.66 -5.54
N PRO A 290 13.42 25.69 -4.29
CA PRO A 290 14.54 26.55 -3.91
C PRO A 290 15.79 26.27 -4.77
N GLU A 291 16.48 27.31 -5.22
CA GLU A 291 17.59 27.20 -6.17
C GLU A 291 18.72 26.29 -5.64
N ASP A 292 19.04 26.42 -4.35
CA ASP A 292 20.03 25.63 -3.63
C ASP A 292 19.62 24.15 -3.42
N LYS A 293 18.35 23.81 -3.69
CA LYS A 293 17.81 22.46 -3.59
C LYS A 293 17.60 21.79 -4.94
N LYS A 294 17.56 22.52 -6.07
CA LYS A 294 17.34 21.94 -7.41
C LYS A 294 18.18 20.70 -7.72
N PRO A 295 19.50 20.64 -7.42
CA PRO A 295 20.31 19.45 -7.72
C PRO A 295 19.82 18.16 -7.03
N ASP A 296 19.22 18.27 -5.84
CA ASP A 296 18.62 17.10 -5.15
C ASP A 296 17.39 16.58 -5.90
N TYR A 297 16.59 17.49 -6.48
CA TYR A 297 15.39 17.16 -7.23
C TYR A 297 15.72 16.61 -8.62
N GLU A 298 16.67 17.24 -9.32
CA GLU A 298 17.18 16.80 -10.62
C GLU A 298 17.72 15.37 -10.51
N LYS A 299 18.56 15.09 -9.52
CA LYS A 299 19.08 13.73 -9.25
C LYS A 299 17.98 12.69 -9.02
N LEU A 300 16.89 13.04 -8.34
CA LEU A 300 15.75 12.14 -8.14
C LEU A 300 14.91 11.95 -9.41
N LEU A 301 14.82 12.99 -10.25
CA LEU A 301 14.13 12.95 -11.54
C LEU A 301 14.92 12.11 -12.56
N ASP A 302 16.22 12.33 -12.67
CA ASP A 302 17.12 11.55 -13.55
C ASP A 302 17.05 10.06 -13.20
N ALA A 303 17.18 9.71 -11.91
CA ALA A 303 17.09 8.31 -11.46
C ALA A 303 15.72 7.66 -11.74
N ARG A 304 14.65 8.47 -11.74
CA ARG A 304 13.30 8.03 -12.10
C ARG A 304 13.16 7.82 -13.61
N ASP A 305 13.77 8.67 -14.41
CA ASP A 305 13.68 8.64 -15.87
C ASP A 305 14.58 7.56 -16.48
N ASP A 306 15.74 7.29 -15.88
CA ASP A 306 16.57 6.11 -16.14
C ASP A 306 15.81 4.80 -15.88
N ALA A 307 15.06 4.75 -14.78
CA ALA A 307 14.19 3.61 -14.47
C ALA A 307 13.02 3.53 -15.47
N THR A 308 12.40 4.66 -15.83
CA THR A 308 11.33 4.71 -16.84
C THR A 308 11.82 4.18 -18.20
N SER A 309 13.00 4.59 -18.63
CA SER A 309 13.65 4.14 -19.87
C SER A 309 13.97 2.63 -19.85
N ARG A 310 14.47 2.10 -18.73
CA ARG A 310 14.69 0.65 -18.54
C ARG A 310 13.37 -0.14 -18.59
N ARG A 311 12.32 0.33 -17.93
CA ARG A 311 10.97 -0.27 -17.96
C ARG A 311 10.43 -0.34 -19.39
N ASP A 312 10.60 0.72 -20.17
CA ASP A 312 10.03 0.81 -21.53
C ASP A 312 10.78 -0.08 -22.52
N LYS A 313 12.11 -0.15 -22.40
CA LYS A 313 12.92 -1.17 -23.10
C LYS A 313 12.45 -2.59 -22.77
N LEU A 314 12.29 -2.93 -21.49
CA LEU A 314 11.83 -4.26 -21.07
C LEU A 314 10.40 -4.56 -21.53
N SER A 315 9.51 -3.57 -21.52
CA SER A 315 8.13 -3.73 -22.03
C SER A 315 8.11 -4.04 -23.53
N LYS A 316 8.96 -3.34 -24.31
CA LYS A 316 9.15 -3.60 -25.74
C LYS A 316 9.73 -5.00 -26.01
N GLU A 317 10.70 -5.44 -25.20
CA GLU A 317 11.29 -6.78 -25.31
C GLU A 317 10.34 -7.92 -24.90
N LEU A 318 9.39 -7.65 -24.00
CA LEU A 318 8.37 -8.61 -23.56
C LEU A 318 7.15 -8.65 -24.49
N GLY A 319 6.98 -7.63 -25.33
CA GLY A 319 5.83 -7.48 -26.23
C GLY A 319 4.54 -6.98 -25.56
N SER A 320 4.61 -6.55 -24.30
CA SER A 320 3.44 -6.05 -23.56
C SER A 320 3.80 -4.98 -22.55
N THR A 321 2.88 -4.03 -22.37
CA THR A 321 2.90 -3.00 -21.31
C THR A 321 1.91 -3.30 -20.18
N ASP A 322 1.00 -4.27 -20.33
CA ASP A 322 -0.02 -4.58 -19.34
C ASP A 322 0.57 -5.35 -18.14
N ASN A 323 0.50 -4.72 -16.97
CA ASN A 323 0.95 -5.32 -15.71
C ASN A 323 0.13 -6.56 -15.32
N LYS A 324 -1.14 -6.66 -15.72
CA LYS A 324 -1.99 -7.83 -15.43
C LYS A 324 -1.58 -9.03 -16.28
N GLU A 325 -1.42 -8.83 -17.60
CA GLU A 325 -0.91 -9.84 -18.52
C GLU A 325 0.47 -10.36 -18.07
N LEU A 326 1.42 -9.45 -17.83
CA LEU A 326 2.78 -9.83 -17.42
C LEU A 326 2.81 -10.51 -16.05
N LYS A 327 1.91 -10.16 -15.12
CA LYS A 327 1.77 -10.87 -13.84
C LYS A 327 1.30 -12.31 -14.05
N ALA A 328 0.27 -12.53 -14.88
CA ALA A 328 -0.22 -13.88 -15.19
C ALA A 328 0.86 -14.71 -15.89
N ARG A 329 1.53 -14.14 -16.90
CA ARG A 329 2.66 -14.76 -17.61
C ARG A 329 3.80 -15.17 -16.68
N ARG A 330 4.13 -14.34 -15.68
CA ARG A 330 5.09 -14.69 -14.62
C ARG A 330 4.64 -15.88 -13.78
N GLU A 331 3.37 -15.91 -13.39
CA GLU A 331 2.79 -16.99 -12.57
C GLU A 331 2.75 -18.32 -13.32
N ASP A 332 2.45 -18.29 -14.63
CA ASP A 332 2.53 -19.46 -15.50
C ASP A 332 3.98 -19.96 -15.69
N LEU A 333 4.96 -19.06 -15.84
CA LEU A 333 6.37 -19.42 -15.92
C LEU A 333 6.89 -20.07 -14.63
N GLU A 334 6.59 -19.49 -13.46
CA GLU A 334 6.97 -20.07 -12.16
C GLU A 334 6.26 -21.42 -11.92
N LYS A 335 4.99 -21.53 -12.30
CA LYS A 335 4.25 -22.80 -12.26
C LYS A 335 4.91 -23.86 -13.15
N LEU A 336 5.22 -23.52 -14.39
CA LEU A 336 5.90 -24.42 -15.33
C LEU A 336 7.28 -24.85 -14.80
N LYS A 337 8.06 -23.91 -14.26
CA LYS A 337 9.38 -24.17 -13.65
C LYS A 337 9.30 -25.19 -12.51
N LYS A 338 8.23 -25.12 -11.71
CA LYS A 338 7.97 -26.03 -10.58
C LYS A 338 7.42 -27.39 -11.02
N GLU A 339 6.46 -27.42 -11.95
CA GLU A 339 5.72 -28.63 -12.32
C GLU A 339 6.36 -29.43 -13.45
N ASN A 340 7.09 -28.77 -14.36
CA ASN A 340 7.70 -29.39 -15.55
C ASN A 340 9.11 -28.79 -15.79
N PRO A 341 10.10 -29.00 -14.89
CA PRO A 341 11.43 -28.40 -15.02
C PRO A 341 12.12 -28.72 -16.35
N ASP A 342 11.94 -29.94 -16.89
CA ASP A 342 12.51 -30.35 -18.18
C ASP A 342 11.96 -29.54 -19.39
N LYS A 343 10.78 -28.93 -19.24
CA LYS A 343 10.16 -28.04 -20.24
C LYS A 343 10.44 -26.57 -19.97
N PHE A 344 11.19 -26.25 -18.92
CA PHE A 344 11.56 -24.89 -18.54
C PHE A 344 12.92 -24.52 -19.14
N THR A 345 12.90 -24.03 -20.37
CA THR A 345 14.10 -23.76 -21.16
C THR A 345 14.80 -22.47 -20.74
N LYS A 346 16.01 -22.23 -21.26
CA LYS A 346 16.79 -21.01 -20.98
C LYS A 346 16.06 -19.73 -21.43
N GLU A 347 15.30 -19.81 -22.51
CA GLU A 347 14.50 -18.72 -23.05
C GLU A 347 13.37 -18.34 -22.07
N LYS A 348 12.73 -19.34 -21.44
CA LYS A 348 11.70 -19.13 -20.42
C LYS A 348 12.26 -18.58 -19.11
N GLN A 349 13.48 -18.99 -18.73
CA GLN A 349 14.19 -18.37 -17.61
C GLN A 349 14.52 -16.91 -17.90
N ALA A 350 15.06 -16.59 -19.09
CA ALA A 350 15.35 -15.22 -19.50
C ALA A 350 14.09 -14.34 -19.58
N GLU A 351 12.96 -14.89 -20.04
CA GLU A 351 11.65 -14.21 -20.02
C GLU A 351 11.18 -13.91 -18.59
N LEU A 352 11.23 -14.90 -17.70
CA LEU A 352 10.89 -14.74 -16.28
C LEU A 352 11.76 -13.67 -15.61
N ASP A 353 13.06 -13.67 -15.90
CA ASP A 353 14.00 -12.67 -15.37
C ASP A 353 13.69 -11.25 -15.86
N LYS A 354 13.34 -11.07 -17.14
CA LYS A 354 12.88 -9.77 -17.67
C LYS A 354 11.59 -9.27 -17.03
N ILE A 355 10.62 -10.15 -16.79
CA ILE A 355 9.37 -9.77 -16.10
C ILE A 355 9.65 -9.37 -14.65
N ASN A 356 10.54 -10.11 -13.96
CA ASN A 356 10.97 -9.78 -12.60
C ASN A 356 11.77 -8.47 -12.55
N GLU A 357 12.68 -8.22 -13.50
CA GLU A 357 13.42 -6.97 -13.62
C GLU A 357 12.49 -5.79 -13.86
N ARG A 358 11.58 -5.88 -14.84
CA ARG A 358 10.58 -4.83 -15.13
C ARG A 358 9.73 -4.51 -13.90
N SER A 359 9.37 -5.53 -13.12
CA SER A 359 8.62 -5.37 -11.87
C SER A 359 9.43 -4.62 -10.80
N ARG A 360 10.74 -4.87 -10.68
CA ARG A 360 11.64 -4.10 -9.82
C ARG A 360 11.77 -2.66 -10.30
N THR A 361 11.93 -2.44 -11.61
CA THR A 361 12.03 -1.10 -12.19
C THR A 361 10.77 -0.26 -11.98
N LEU A 362 9.57 -0.86 -12.00
CA LEU A 362 8.33 -0.17 -11.60
C LEU A 362 8.38 0.28 -10.13
N SER A 363 8.87 -0.57 -9.23
CA SER A 363 9.06 -0.18 -7.82
C SER A 363 10.11 0.93 -7.66
N GLU A 364 11.19 0.92 -8.45
CA GLU A 364 12.19 2.01 -8.48
C GLU A 364 11.56 3.34 -8.93
N ILE A 365 10.76 3.36 -10.01
CA ILE A 365 10.05 4.56 -10.48
C ILE A 365 9.11 5.11 -9.39
N ASN A 366 8.37 4.22 -8.72
CA ASN A 366 7.45 4.59 -7.65
C ASN A 366 8.21 5.16 -6.44
N GLU A 367 9.34 4.57 -6.06
CA GLU A 367 10.16 5.02 -4.92
C GLU A 367 10.84 6.37 -5.19
N GLN A 368 11.38 6.61 -6.40
CA GLN A 368 11.89 7.95 -6.73
C GLN A 368 10.77 8.99 -6.80
N SER A 369 9.58 8.60 -7.30
CA SER A 369 8.40 9.48 -7.29
C SER A 369 7.97 9.81 -5.85
N ARG A 370 7.96 8.84 -4.93
CA ARG A 370 7.72 9.09 -3.50
C ARG A 370 8.73 10.09 -2.95
N LYS A 371 10.03 9.85 -3.15
CA LYS A 371 11.12 10.73 -2.68
C LYS A 371 11.00 12.16 -3.19
N LEU A 372 10.55 12.37 -4.43
CA LEU A 372 10.27 13.72 -4.96
C LEU A 372 9.15 14.43 -4.19
N GLY A 373 8.05 13.73 -3.88
CA GLY A 373 6.98 14.28 -3.05
C GLY A 373 7.43 14.58 -1.62
N GLU A 374 8.21 13.69 -1.03
CA GLU A 374 8.79 13.82 0.32
C GLU A 374 9.73 15.03 0.42
N LYS A 375 10.60 15.20 -0.58
CA LYS A 375 11.53 16.33 -0.66
C LYS A 375 10.80 17.66 -0.85
N ALA A 376 9.72 17.68 -1.64
CA ALA A 376 8.83 18.82 -1.79
C ALA A 376 8.14 19.20 -0.48
N SER A 377 7.67 18.20 0.26
CA SER A 377 7.04 18.38 1.58
C SER A 377 8.01 18.98 2.59
N GLU A 378 9.24 18.42 2.69
CA GLU A 378 10.30 18.97 3.54
C GLU A 378 10.64 20.42 3.16
N SER A 379 10.80 20.68 1.86
CA SER A 379 11.18 22.00 1.34
C SER A 379 10.10 23.05 1.61
N TYR A 380 8.83 22.68 1.45
CA TYR A 380 7.70 23.55 1.76
C TYR A 380 7.62 23.87 3.25
N VAL A 381 7.66 22.84 4.12
CA VAL A 381 7.57 23.07 5.57
C VAL A 381 8.73 23.94 6.05
N LYS A 382 9.98 23.62 5.69
CA LYS A 382 11.14 24.41 6.12
C LYS A 382 11.16 25.84 5.56
N SER A 383 10.55 26.08 4.40
CA SER A 383 10.42 27.44 3.84
C SER A 383 9.30 28.26 4.48
N LYS A 384 8.21 27.62 4.93
CA LYS A 384 7.01 28.28 5.46
C LYS A 384 7.02 28.40 6.99
N TYR A 385 7.63 27.41 7.65
CA TYR A 385 7.75 27.24 9.09
C TYR A 385 9.20 26.82 9.44
N PRO A 386 10.18 27.74 9.41
CA PRO A 386 11.59 27.43 9.67
C PRO A 386 11.86 26.83 11.06
N GLU A 387 10.95 27.05 12.01
CA GLU A 387 10.97 26.50 13.38
C GLU A 387 10.37 25.08 13.49
N ALA A 388 9.86 24.50 12.40
CA ALA A 388 9.18 23.22 12.43
C ALA A 388 10.15 22.03 12.61
N GLU A 389 9.78 21.13 13.52
CA GLU A 389 10.51 19.90 13.82
C GLU A 389 9.82 18.70 13.15
N LEU A 390 10.58 17.84 12.47
CA LEU A 390 10.07 16.60 11.90
C LEU A 390 9.89 15.56 13.01
N VAL A 391 8.65 15.16 13.28
CA VAL A 391 8.29 14.18 14.31
C VAL A 391 8.21 12.76 13.72
N TYR A 392 7.73 12.64 12.47
CA TYR A 392 7.61 11.34 11.78
C TYR A 392 7.76 11.44 10.26
N GLY A 393 8.28 10.38 9.65
CA GLY A 393 8.31 10.19 8.19
C GLY A 393 9.49 10.87 7.50
N GLY A 394 9.29 11.32 6.26
CA GLY A 394 10.26 12.09 5.50
C GLY A 394 11.06 11.31 4.44
N PRO A 395 11.90 11.99 3.64
CA PRO A 395 12.55 11.40 2.46
C PRO A 395 13.53 10.26 2.77
N ASN A 396 14.01 10.16 4.01
CA ASN A 396 14.89 9.08 4.49
C ASN A 396 14.13 7.95 5.20
N ALA A 397 12.83 8.10 5.43
CA ALA A 397 11.99 7.04 5.97
C ALA A 397 11.60 6.02 4.89
N ASN A 398 11.41 4.78 5.31
CA ASN A 398 10.78 3.75 4.49
C ASN A 398 9.28 3.99 4.48
N SER A 399 8.66 3.94 3.30
CA SER A 399 7.19 3.95 3.20
C SER A 399 6.60 2.75 3.93
N GLN A 400 5.60 2.98 4.78
CA GLN A 400 4.80 1.92 5.39
C GLN A 400 3.35 2.05 4.91
N SER A 401 2.50 1.12 5.37
CA SER A 401 1.06 1.17 5.10
C SER A 401 0.34 1.35 6.43
N GLY A 402 -0.18 2.55 6.67
CA GLY A 402 -0.94 2.86 7.89
C GLY A 402 -0.40 4.06 8.67
N ASP A 403 0.39 4.89 8.01
CA ASP A 403 1.03 6.09 8.51
C ASP A 403 0.84 7.27 7.53
N PHE A 404 1.21 8.48 7.97
CA PHE A 404 1.31 9.67 7.13
C PHE A 404 2.73 9.78 6.54
N ASP A 405 2.87 10.33 5.34
CA ASP A 405 4.18 10.49 4.69
C ASP A 405 5.11 11.40 5.54
N GLN A 406 4.57 12.48 6.12
CA GLN A 406 5.28 13.31 7.11
C GLN A 406 4.36 13.86 8.21
N VAL A 407 4.90 13.98 9.43
CA VAL A 407 4.31 14.73 10.55
C VAL A 407 5.34 15.69 11.10
N TRP A 408 5.00 16.97 11.15
CA TRP A 408 5.82 18.05 11.70
C TRP A 408 5.09 18.75 12.84
N ARG A 409 5.88 19.29 13.78
CA ARG A 409 5.43 20.10 14.90
C ARG A 409 6.02 21.50 14.78
N VAL A 410 5.17 22.51 14.78
CA VAL A 410 5.53 23.93 14.89
C VAL A 410 5.32 24.31 16.36
N PRO A 411 6.37 24.55 17.14
CA PRO A 411 6.23 24.84 18.56
C PRO A 411 5.48 26.17 18.81
N ALA A 412 4.65 26.19 19.85
CA ALA A 412 3.98 27.39 20.35
C ALA A 412 5.00 28.52 20.62
N LYS A 413 4.67 29.76 20.24
CA LYS A 413 5.59 30.90 20.39
C LYS A 413 5.47 31.57 21.74
N ASN A 414 4.26 31.58 22.30
CA ASN A 414 3.98 32.16 23.61
C ASN A 414 3.50 31.10 24.61
N PRO A 415 3.83 31.22 25.91
CA PRO A 415 3.24 30.36 26.94
C PRO A 415 1.71 30.44 26.95
N GLY A 416 1.04 29.30 26.86
CA GLY A 416 -0.42 29.18 26.81
C GLY A 416 -1.00 29.04 25.40
N GLU A 417 -0.21 29.24 24.34
CA GLU A 417 -0.55 28.75 23.01
C GLU A 417 -0.30 27.23 22.91
N SER A 418 -0.95 26.58 21.94
CA SER A 418 -0.74 25.16 21.63
C SER A 418 0.12 25.01 20.38
N ASP A 419 0.90 23.94 20.30
CA ASP A 419 1.69 23.59 19.11
C ASP A 419 0.78 23.41 17.89
N THR A 420 1.24 23.87 16.72
CA THR A 420 0.56 23.61 15.44
C THR A 420 1.16 22.39 14.78
N TRP A 421 0.31 21.45 14.36
CA TRP A 421 0.72 20.21 13.72
C TRP A 421 0.54 20.31 12.20
N ILE A 422 1.55 19.89 11.44
CA ILE A 422 1.48 19.81 9.98
C ILE A 422 1.62 18.35 9.58
N VAL A 423 0.55 17.78 9.04
CA VAL A 423 0.48 16.40 8.57
C VAL A 423 0.42 16.42 7.05
N ILE A 424 1.20 15.58 6.37
CA ILE A 424 1.37 15.69 4.92
C ILE A 424 1.15 14.35 4.21
N GLU A 425 0.35 14.42 3.14
CA GLU A 425 0.29 13.48 2.03
C GLU A 425 1.22 13.96 0.91
N ALA A 426 2.39 13.33 0.82
CA ALA A 426 3.44 13.65 -0.14
C ALA A 426 3.19 12.92 -1.47
N LYS A 427 3.19 13.63 -2.61
CA LYS A 427 2.86 13.03 -3.91
C LYS A 427 3.82 13.49 -5.01
N GLY A 428 4.63 12.57 -5.56
CA GLY A 428 5.43 12.82 -6.76
C GLY A 428 4.61 12.65 -8.05
N GLY A 429 4.83 13.54 -9.01
CA GLY A 429 4.18 13.50 -10.31
C GLY A 429 2.65 13.55 -10.21
N SER A 430 2.01 12.70 -11.01
CA SER A 430 0.55 12.55 -11.10
C SER A 430 -0.04 11.51 -10.13
N GLY A 431 0.73 11.03 -9.14
CA GLY A 431 0.27 9.99 -8.20
C GLY A 431 -1.04 10.36 -7.50
N SER A 432 -2.03 9.45 -7.53
CA SER A 432 -3.34 9.67 -6.92
C SER A 432 -3.30 9.56 -5.39
N LEU A 433 -4.33 10.11 -4.73
CA LEU A 433 -4.59 9.89 -3.31
C LEU A 433 -5.00 8.43 -3.08
N GLY A 434 -4.36 7.78 -2.11
CA GLY A 434 -4.66 6.42 -1.68
C GLY A 434 -6.03 6.29 -1.00
N THR A 435 -6.51 5.06 -0.87
CA THR A 435 -7.70 4.73 -0.08
C THR A 435 -7.43 3.56 0.87
N ARG A 436 -8.08 3.56 2.04
CA ARG A 436 -7.95 2.55 3.10
C ARG A 436 -9.34 2.16 3.59
N LYS A 437 -9.55 0.91 4.03
CA LYS A 437 -10.76 0.53 4.79
C LYS A 437 -10.68 1.12 6.20
N VAL A 438 -11.72 1.83 6.65
CA VAL A 438 -11.71 2.60 7.92
C VAL A 438 -12.61 2.04 9.01
N ASN A 439 -13.17 0.85 8.79
CA ASN A 439 -13.98 0.09 9.75
C ASN A 439 -13.89 -1.40 9.39
N GLU A 440 -14.39 -2.30 10.25
CA GLU A 440 -14.46 -3.75 9.95
C GLU A 440 -15.37 -4.13 8.76
N GLY A 441 -16.13 -3.15 8.23
CA GLY A 441 -17.05 -3.33 7.11
C GLY A 441 -16.43 -3.12 5.72
N THR A 442 -17.29 -2.71 4.78
CA THR A 442 -16.94 -2.40 3.38
C THR A 442 -16.58 -0.93 3.16
N GLU A 443 -16.63 -0.11 4.21
CA GLU A 443 -16.31 1.32 4.17
C GLU A 443 -14.80 1.56 4.00
N LYS A 444 -14.50 2.52 3.14
CA LYS A 444 -13.20 3.04 2.80
C LYS A 444 -13.20 4.55 3.01
N ALA A 445 -12.03 5.12 3.20
CA ALA A 445 -11.80 6.55 3.14
C ALA A 445 -10.58 6.85 2.28
N GLN A 446 -10.58 8.02 1.65
CA GLN A 446 -9.47 8.53 0.86
C GLN A 446 -8.52 9.35 1.73
N GLN A 447 -7.21 9.31 1.43
CA GLN A 447 -6.22 10.26 1.97
C GLN A 447 -6.76 11.69 1.85
N GLY A 448 -6.64 12.48 2.92
CA GLY A 448 -7.23 13.82 2.96
C GLY A 448 -8.69 13.92 3.43
N SER A 449 -9.34 12.81 3.78
CA SER A 449 -10.63 12.82 4.48
C SER A 449 -10.45 12.68 5.99
N LYS A 450 -11.38 13.23 6.78
CA LYS A 450 -11.40 13.14 8.25
C LYS A 450 -11.34 11.70 8.76
N ARG A 451 -12.16 10.80 8.18
CA ARG A 451 -12.15 9.37 8.55
C ARG A 451 -10.85 8.65 8.22
N TYR A 452 -10.18 9.01 7.13
CA TYR A 452 -8.85 8.48 6.85
C TYR A 452 -7.84 8.97 7.91
N PHE A 453 -7.85 10.28 8.21
CA PHE A 453 -6.98 10.88 9.21
C PHE A 453 -7.13 10.21 10.59
N GLU A 454 -8.38 10.11 11.09
CA GLU A 454 -8.71 9.47 12.37
C GLU A 454 -8.22 8.01 12.43
N GLU A 455 -8.40 7.23 11.36
CA GLU A 455 -7.95 5.84 11.32
C GLU A 455 -6.42 5.70 11.25
N ILE A 456 -5.72 6.59 10.53
CA ILE A 456 -4.24 6.59 10.54
C ILE A 456 -3.70 6.97 11.93
N VAL A 457 -4.26 7.98 12.59
CA VAL A 457 -3.91 8.35 13.98
C VAL A 457 -4.15 7.17 14.94
N ASN A 458 -5.27 6.46 14.79
CA ASN A 458 -5.60 5.24 15.53
C ASN A 458 -4.60 4.10 15.29
N ILE A 459 -4.22 3.82 14.03
CA ILE A 459 -3.20 2.81 13.68
C ILE A 459 -1.84 3.19 14.24
N MET A 460 -1.40 4.43 14.01
CA MET A 460 -0.10 4.95 14.46
C MET A 460 0.03 4.90 15.98
N SER A 461 -0.95 5.41 16.74
CA SER A 461 -0.93 5.43 18.23
C SER A 461 -0.88 4.04 18.89
N LYS A 462 -1.31 3.00 18.16
CA LYS A 462 -1.28 1.59 18.55
C LYS A 462 -0.06 0.83 18.03
N ASN A 463 0.73 1.42 17.13
CA ASN A 463 1.89 0.79 16.51
C ASN A 463 2.89 0.29 17.58
N GLN A 464 3.29 -0.98 17.49
CA GLN A 464 4.22 -1.61 18.43
C GLN A 464 5.65 -1.71 17.89
N SER A 465 5.85 -1.70 16.57
CA SER A 465 7.16 -1.83 15.92
C SER A 465 7.87 -0.49 15.72
N SER A 466 7.14 0.62 15.60
CA SER A 466 7.69 1.96 15.45
C SER A 466 7.30 2.87 16.61
N LYS A 467 8.26 3.15 17.51
CA LYS A 467 8.09 4.11 18.60
C LYS A 467 7.79 5.51 18.08
N ALA A 468 8.41 5.93 16.98
CA ALA A 468 8.17 7.24 16.36
C ALA A 468 6.73 7.38 15.85
N ALA A 469 6.22 6.35 15.14
CA ALA A 469 4.81 6.34 14.70
C ALA A 469 3.87 6.39 15.91
N LYS A 470 4.19 5.63 16.96
CA LYS A 470 3.41 5.58 18.20
C LYS A 470 3.33 6.91 18.93
N THR A 471 4.44 7.65 18.99
CA THR A 471 4.49 8.99 19.57
C THR A 471 3.67 9.97 18.72
N ALA A 472 3.96 10.07 17.41
CA ALA A 472 3.24 10.97 16.51
C ALA A 472 1.72 10.72 16.48
N GLY A 473 1.30 9.45 16.43
CA GLY A 473 -0.13 9.10 16.45
C GLY A 473 -0.82 9.39 17.79
N ARG A 474 -0.09 9.46 18.91
CA ARG A 474 -0.66 9.90 20.19
C ARG A 474 -0.76 11.40 20.25
N GLU A 475 0.32 12.10 19.93
CA GLU A 475 0.38 13.57 19.96
C GLU A 475 -0.64 14.19 18.99
N LEU A 476 -0.84 13.61 17.80
CA LEU A 476 -1.92 14.01 16.88
C LEU A 476 -3.34 13.65 17.37
N GLY A 477 -3.49 12.61 18.18
CA GLY A 477 -4.76 12.20 18.77
C GLY A 477 -5.18 13.07 19.96
N ASP A 478 -4.20 13.60 20.69
CA ASP A 478 -4.39 14.49 21.84
C ASP A 478 -4.45 15.98 21.42
N ALA A 479 -4.04 16.33 20.19
CA ALA A 479 -4.04 17.70 19.67
C ALA A 479 -5.45 18.22 19.30
N ASP A 480 -5.67 19.53 19.52
CA ASP A 480 -6.86 20.22 19.01
C ASP A 480 -6.84 20.24 17.47
N GLN A 481 -7.91 19.71 16.84
CA GLN A 481 -8.07 19.63 15.39
C GLN A 481 -7.99 21.01 14.70
N HIS A 482 -8.30 22.11 15.39
CA HIS A 482 -8.14 23.46 14.84
C HIS A 482 -6.66 23.85 14.63
N ASN A 483 -5.75 23.23 15.39
CA ASN A 483 -4.30 23.40 15.29
C ASN A 483 -3.64 22.35 14.38
N ILE A 484 -4.43 21.54 13.64
CA ILE A 484 -3.93 20.55 12.68
C ILE A 484 -4.11 21.06 11.24
N LYS A 485 -2.99 21.18 10.53
CA LYS A 485 -2.93 21.43 9.08
C LYS A 485 -2.62 20.11 8.36
N TYR A 486 -3.65 19.47 7.82
CA TYR A 486 -3.49 18.29 6.97
C TYR A 486 -3.37 18.73 5.50
N LEU A 487 -2.24 18.43 4.85
CA LEU A 487 -1.87 18.97 3.55
C LEU A 487 -1.66 17.87 2.51
N GLU A 488 -2.09 18.11 1.27
CA GLU A 488 -1.49 17.49 0.09
C GLU A 488 -0.31 18.36 -0.34
N VAL A 489 0.89 17.78 -0.43
CA VAL A 489 2.05 18.44 -1.08
C VAL A 489 2.49 17.61 -2.26
N ARG A 490 2.40 18.21 -3.45
CA ARG A 490 2.64 17.56 -4.73
C ARG A 490 3.84 18.18 -5.45
N ALA A 491 4.73 17.34 -5.95
CA ALA A 491 5.84 17.70 -6.83
C ALA A 491 5.48 17.28 -8.27
N PRO A 492 4.79 18.12 -9.08
CA PRO A 492 4.24 17.69 -10.34
C PRO A 492 5.36 17.54 -11.38
N ILE A 493 5.27 16.49 -12.18
CA ILE A 493 6.20 16.20 -13.28
C ILE A 493 5.40 16.35 -14.58
N LYS A 494 5.93 17.10 -15.54
CA LYS A 494 5.42 17.16 -16.91
C LYS A 494 6.52 16.74 -17.88
N THR A 495 6.11 16.28 -19.05
CA THR A 495 7.04 16.10 -20.18
C THR A 495 7.10 17.38 -21.00
N ASP A 496 8.29 17.82 -21.38
CA ASP A 496 8.49 18.96 -22.28
C ASP A 496 8.26 18.58 -23.75
N SER A 497 8.38 19.55 -24.66
CA SER A 497 8.21 19.34 -26.10
C SER A 497 9.25 18.40 -26.73
N SER A 498 10.34 18.12 -26.02
CA SER A 498 11.46 17.28 -26.46
C SER A 498 11.39 15.86 -25.86
N GLY A 499 10.42 15.59 -24.99
CA GLY A 499 10.23 14.28 -24.35
C GLY A 499 10.89 14.14 -22.97
N ASN A 500 11.55 15.18 -22.45
CA ASN A 500 12.22 15.10 -21.15
C ASN A 500 11.24 15.40 -20.01
N ALA A 501 11.39 14.76 -18.85
CA ALA A 501 10.63 15.16 -17.68
C ALA A 501 11.16 16.49 -17.11
N GLN A 502 10.26 17.33 -16.66
CA GLN A 502 10.54 18.57 -15.96
C GLN A 502 9.63 18.68 -14.74
N LEU A 503 10.22 18.98 -13.59
CA LEU A 503 9.47 19.35 -12.40
C LEU A 503 8.79 20.71 -12.61
N GLN A 504 7.60 20.84 -12.05
CA GLN A 504 6.83 22.08 -12.01
C GLN A 504 6.92 22.70 -10.60
N ASP A 505 6.35 23.89 -10.43
CA ASP A 505 6.11 24.46 -9.09
C ASP A 505 5.40 23.43 -8.20
N ILE A 506 5.90 23.27 -6.98
CA ILE A 506 5.31 22.43 -5.94
C ILE A 506 3.91 22.98 -5.64
N GLN A 507 2.92 22.10 -5.59
CA GLN A 507 1.53 22.45 -5.34
C GLN A 507 1.14 22.00 -3.94
N ILE A 508 0.53 22.90 -3.18
CA ILE A 508 0.08 22.64 -1.81
C ILE A 508 -1.43 22.89 -1.73
N LYS A 509 -2.17 21.95 -1.13
CA LYS A 509 -3.58 22.12 -0.78
C LYS A 509 -3.83 21.69 0.65
N GLU A 510 -4.62 22.45 1.39
CA GLU A 510 -5.04 22.08 2.75
C GLU A 510 -6.36 21.29 2.68
N PHE A 511 -6.33 20.07 3.20
CA PHE A 511 -7.50 19.23 3.37
C PHE A 511 -8.43 19.81 4.43
N ASP A 512 -9.73 19.61 4.24
CA ASP A 512 -10.74 19.91 5.24
C ASP A 512 -11.13 18.64 5.99
N ILE A 513 -10.74 18.61 7.27
CA ILE A 513 -11.07 17.58 8.26
C ILE A 513 -12.01 18.10 9.36
N SER A 514 -12.59 19.29 9.20
CA SER A 514 -13.53 19.85 10.19
C SER A 514 -14.89 19.15 10.15
N ASN A 515 -15.36 18.85 8.94
CA ASN A 515 -16.63 18.15 8.65
C ASN A 515 -16.54 16.64 8.95
#